data_AF-A0A379W040-F1
#
_entry.id   AF-A0A379W040-F1
#
_cell.length_a   1.000
_cell.length_b   1.000
_cell.length_c   1.000
_cell.angle_alpha   90.00
_cell.angle_beta   90.00
_cell.angle_gamma   90.00
#
_symmetry.space_group_name_H-M   'P 1'
#
loop_
_entity.id
_entity.type
_entity.pdbx_description
1 polymer ?
#
loop_
_entity_poly.entity_id
_entity_poly.type
_entity_poly.pdbx_seq_one_letter_code
_entity_poly.pdbx_strand_id
1 'polypeptide(L)'
;MDIDRAELGKIKQPHVAIQADVDDVLAQLIPHIEAQPREAWHQLVADLQQEFPCSIPQENNPLSHYGLINAVAACVDDNAIITTDVGQHQMWTAQAYPLNRPRQWLTSGGLGTMGFGLPAAIGAALANPGNKVLCFSGDGSLMMNIQEMATASENQLDVKIILMNNDALGLVHQQQSLFYKQGVFAATYPGSINFMQIAAGFGLDTCDLNNEADPQAALQAIIRRPGPALIHVRIDAEEKVYPMVPPGAANTEMVGE
;
A
#
# COMPACT_ATOMS: atom_id res chain seq x y z
N MET A 1 17.91 -14.51 13.59
CA MET A 1 17.00 -15.60 13.98
C MET A 1 16.16 -15.87 12.76
N ASP A 2 16.17 -17.09 12.26
CA ASP A 2 15.37 -17.48 11.10
C ASP A 2 14.93 -18.93 11.26
N ILE A 3 13.74 -19.28 10.77
CA ILE A 3 13.26 -20.66 10.82
C ILE A 3 13.92 -21.49 9.72
N ASP A 4 14.27 -20.86 8.60
CA ASP A 4 14.92 -21.50 7.47
C ASP A 4 16.45 -21.39 7.57
N ARG A 5 17.12 -22.54 7.61
CA ARG A 5 18.58 -22.61 7.61
C ARG A 5 19.19 -21.96 6.37
N ALA A 6 18.52 -22.02 5.23
CA ALA A 6 19.04 -21.51 3.97
C ALA A 6 19.14 -19.98 3.96
N GLU A 7 18.34 -19.28 4.78
CA GLU A 7 18.37 -17.82 4.91
C GLU A 7 19.52 -17.34 5.81
N LEU A 8 19.95 -18.17 6.76
CA LEU A 8 21.06 -17.86 7.66
C LEU A 8 22.38 -17.75 6.88
N GLY A 9 22.90 -16.53 6.76
CA GLY A 9 24.14 -16.27 6.04
C GLY A 9 23.97 -16.12 4.52
N LYS A 10 22.74 -16.13 3.99
CA LYS A 10 22.48 -16.04 2.54
C LYS A 10 22.96 -14.72 1.93
N ILE A 11 22.62 -13.60 2.59
CA ILE A 11 22.92 -12.24 2.10
C ILE A 11 23.96 -11.54 3.00
N LYS A 12 23.86 -11.73 4.32
CA LYS A 12 24.78 -11.16 5.31
C LYS A 12 25.22 -12.26 6.29
N GLN A 13 26.52 -12.32 6.59
CA GLN A 13 27.08 -13.28 7.54
C GLN A 13 26.85 -12.79 8.98
N PRO A 14 26.06 -13.51 9.81
CA PRO A 14 25.79 -13.11 11.18
C PRO A 14 26.93 -13.56 12.12
N HIS A 15 27.19 -12.78 13.17
CA HIS A 15 28.08 -13.21 14.27
C HIS A 15 27.43 -14.30 15.14
N VAL A 16 26.11 -14.24 15.30
CA VAL A 16 25.31 -15.22 16.03
C VAL A 16 24.09 -15.57 15.16
N ALA A 17 23.93 -16.86 14.87
CA ALA A 17 22.79 -17.39 14.13
C ALA A 17 22.02 -18.37 15.01
N ILE A 18 20.69 -18.22 15.04
CA ILE A 18 19.77 -19.12 15.73
C ILE A 18 18.75 -19.58 14.69
N GLN A 19 18.69 -20.89 14.49
CA GLN A 19 17.72 -21.54 13.60
C GLN A 19 16.56 -22.10 14.43
N ALA A 20 15.44 -21.40 14.49
CA ALA A 20 14.24 -21.80 15.24
C ALA A 20 13.08 -20.85 14.93
N ASP A 21 11.88 -21.19 15.40
CA ASP A 21 10.77 -20.24 15.45
C ASP A 21 11.17 -19.01 16.29
N VAL A 22 10.87 -17.82 15.77
CA VAL A 22 11.17 -16.54 16.42
C VAL A 22 10.45 -16.42 17.76
N ASP A 23 9.22 -16.96 17.89
CA ASP A 23 8.40 -16.82 19.10
C ASP A 23 9.00 -17.63 20.26
N ASP A 24 9.35 -18.90 20.01
CA ASP A 24 10.01 -19.78 20.98
C ASP A 24 11.35 -19.22 21.46
N VAL A 25 12.12 -18.60 20.55
CA VAL A 25 13.42 -18.01 20.88
C VAL A 25 13.23 -16.73 21.69
N LEU A 26 12.29 -15.86 21.33
CA LEU A 26 12.04 -14.63 22.08
C LEU A 26 11.53 -14.93 23.50
N ALA A 27 10.65 -15.92 23.66
CA ALA A 27 10.16 -16.36 24.96
C ALA A 27 11.30 -16.81 25.90
N GLN A 28 12.33 -17.45 25.35
CA GLN A 28 13.51 -17.87 26.11
C GLN A 28 14.55 -16.77 26.27
N LEU A 29 14.72 -15.89 25.28
CA LEU A 29 15.76 -14.88 25.28
C LEU A 29 15.42 -13.66 26.16
N ILE A 30 14.17 -13.17 26.10
CA ILE A 30 13.73 -11.96 26.81
C ILE A 30 14.04 -11.99 28.32
N PRO A 31 13.80 -13.10 29.06
CA PRO A 31 14.16 -13.19 30.48
C PRO A 31 15.66 -12.99 30.79
N HIS A 32 16.53 -13.15 29.80
CA HIS A 32 17.98 -12.95 29.94
C HIS A 32 18.47 -11.57 29.47
N ILE A 33 17.59 -10.74 28.91
CA ILE A 33 17.93 -9.39 28.46
C ILE A 33 17.68 -8.40 29.60
N GLU A 34 18.71 -7.65 29.98
CA GLU A 34 18.54 -6.52 30.90
C GLU A 34 17.90 -5.32 30.20
N ALA A 35 16.90 -4.71 30.85
CA ALA A 35 16.31 -3.47 30.36
C ALA A 35 17.32 -2.33 30.46
N GLN A 36 17.68 -1.72 29.33
CA GLN A 36 18.61 -0.60 29.25
C GLN A 36 17.97 0.57 28.51
N PRO A 37 17.87 1.78 29.12
CA PRO A 37 17.22 2.94 28.50
C PRO A 37 17.91 3.48 27.23
N ARG A 38 19.24 3.31 27.11
CA ARG A 38 20.04 3.74 25.95
C ARG A 38 19.78 5.18 25.49
N GLU A 39 19.67 6.13 26.43
CA GLU A 39 19.22 7.51 26.16
C GLU A 39 19.98 8.21 25.03
N ALA A 40 21.31 8.10 24.98
CA ALA A 40 22.12 8.70 23.91
C ALA A 40 21.77 8.17 22.51
N TRP A 41 21.42 6.88 22.42
CA TRP A 41 20.96 6.28 21.16
C TRP A 41 19.57 6.79 20.78
N HIS A 42 18.64 6.86 21.75
CA HIS A 42 17.31 7.41 21.50
C HIS A 42 17.34 8.88 21.08
N GLN A 43 18.23 9.69 21.66
CA GLN A 43 18.43 11.07 21.24
C GLN A 43 18.93 11.14 19.80
N LEU A 44 19.95 10.35 19.43
CA LEU A 44 20.44 10.29 18.06
C LEU A 44 19.33 9.90 17.06
N VAL A 45 18.50 8.91 17.40
CA VAL A 45 17.37 8.51 16.55
C VAL A 45 16.36 9.66 16.42
N ALA A 46 16.03 10.34 17.52
CA ALA A 46 15.12 11.49 17.48
C ALA A 46 15.67 12.64 16.63
N ASP A 47 16.97 12.95 16.75
CA ASP A 47 17.64 13.98 15.95
C ASP A 47 17.60 13.62 14.47
N LEU A 48 17.88 12.36 14.11
CA LEU A 48 17.79 11.87 12.72
C LEU A 48 16.37 11.91 12.16
N GLN A 49 15.35 11.60 12.98
CA GLN A 49 13.95 11.71 12.56
C GLN A 49 13.52 13.17 12.33
N GLN A 50 14.11 14.12 13.06
CA GLN A 50 13.89 15.54 12.85
C GLN A 50 14.63 16.06 11.60
N GLU A 51 15.85 15.58 11.36
CA GLU A 51 16.67 15.96 10.19
C GLU A 51 16.11 15.37 8.89
N PHE A 52 15.62 14.12 8.93
CA PHE A 52 15.10 13.38 7.79
C PHE A 52 13.64 12.94 8.00
N PRO A 53 12.68 13.89 8.05
CA PRO A 53 11.28 13.55 8.23
C PRO A 53 10.75 12.79 7.00
N CYS A 54 9.88 11.81 7.24
CA CYS A 54 9.09 11.21 6.16
C CYS A 54 7.98 12.20 5.78
N SER A 55 8.29 13.13 4.89
CA SER A 55 7.36 14.17 4.46
C SER A 55 6.15 13.56 3.74
N ILE A 56 4.95 13.92 4.20
CA ILE A 56 3.68 13.53 3.60
C ILE A 56 3.05 14.77 2.95
N PRO A 57 3.46 15.14 1.72
CA PRO A 57 2.92 16.32 1.06
C PRO A 57 1.41 16.23 0.89
N GLN A 58 0.72 17.33 1.15
CA GLN A 58 -0.73 17.45 1.02
C GLN A 58 -1.50 16.36 1.81
N GLU A 59 -1.02 15.99 3.00
CA GLU A 59 -1.61 14.95 3.87
C GLU A 59 -3.10 15.14 4.22
N ASN A 60 -3.61 16.37 4.10
CA ASN A 60 -4.98 16.75 4.40
C ASN A 60 -5.86 16.93 3.14
N ASN A 61 -5.31 16.69 1.94
CA ASN A 61 -6.04 16.78 0.68
C ASN A 61 -6.53 15.37 0.27
N PRO A 62 -7.84 15.04 0.35
CA PRO A 62 -8.34 13.71 0.02
C PRO A 62 -8.16 13.31 -1.45
N LEU A 63 -7.75 14.25 -2.32
CA LEU A 63 -7.46 14.01 -3.73
C LEU A 63 -5.95 13.87 -4.02
N SER A 64 -5.08 14.08 -3.03
CA SER A 64 -3.65 13.74 -3.15
C SER A 64 -3.44 12.26 -2.81
N HIS A 65 -2.37 11.64 -3.30
CA HIS A 65 -2.12 10.20 -3.06
C HIS A 65 -1.99 9.90 -1.56
N TYR A 66 -1.23 10.70 -0.81
CA TYR A 66 -1.11 10.52 0.63
C TYR A 66 -2.36 10.95 1.41
N GLY A 67 -2.93 12.10 1.07
CA GLY A 67 -4.13 12.59 1.76
C GLY A 67 -5.34 11.69 1.54
N LEU A 68 -5.44 11.03 0.38
CA LEU A 68 -6.41 9.97 0.13
C LEU A 68 -6.21 8.79 1.08
N ILE A 69 -4.98 8.30 1.25
CA ILE A 69 -4.67 7.19 2.16
C ILE A 69 -5.06 7.55 3.60
N ASN A 70 -4.70 8.74 4.05
CA ASN A 70 -5.05 9.24 5.38
C ASN A 70 -6.56 9.42 5.56
N ALA A 71 -7.25 9.98 4.55
CA ALA A 71 -8.69 10.14 4.56
C ALA A 71 -9.42 8.81 4.62
N VAL A 72 -8.94 7.79 3.88
CA VAL A 72 -9.46 6.42 3.92
C VAL A 72 -9.21 5.79 5.29
N ALA A 73 -8.00 5.93 5.84
CA ALA A 73 -7.65 5.42 7.16
C ALA A 73 -8.55 6.01 8.25
N ALA A 74 -8.84 7.31 8.19
CA ALA A 74 -9.75 8.00 9.11
C ALA A 74 -11.22 7.54 9.03
N CYS A 75 -11.60 6.79 7.98
CA CYS A 75 -12.96 6.25 7.82
C CYS A 75 -13.17 4.88 8.49
N VAL A 76 -12.10 4.23 8.95
CA VAL A 76 -12.14 2.87 9.51
C VAL A 76 -11.39 2.79 10.84
N ASP A 77 -11.54 1.67 11.55
CA ASP A 77 -10.77 1.34 12.74
C ASP A 77 -9.59 0.41 12.41
N ASP A 78 -8.81 0.06 13.44
CA ASP A 78 -7.67 -0.85 13.31
C ASP A 78 -8.04 -2.27 12.86
N ASN A 79 -9.34 -2.65 12.84
CA ASN A 79 -9.77 -3.96 12.39
C ASN A 79 -9.83 -4.07 10.86
N ALA A 80 -9.82 -2.96 10.12
CA ALA A 80 -9.78 -3.00 8.66
C ALA A 80 -8.56 -3.78 8.15
N ILE A 81 -8.73 -4.53 7.06
CA ILE A 81 -7.64 -5.23 6.37
C ILE A 81 -7.29 -4.45 5.12
N ILE A 82 -6.00 -4.29 4.86
CA ILE A 82 -5.46 -3.52 3.75
C ILE A 82 -4.82 -4.50 2.78
N THR A 83 -5.33 -4.54 1.56
CA THR A 83 -4.65 -5.15 0.44
C THR A 83 -4.15 -4.08 -0.51
N THR A 84 -3.10 -4.40 -1.25
CA THR A 84 -2.69 -3.57 -2.38
C THR A 84 -2.36 -4.39 -3.59
N ASP A 85 -2.48 -3.73 -4.73
CA ASP A 85 -1.73 -4.11 -5.90
C ASP A 85 -0.27 -3.64 -5.83
N VAL A 86 0.44 -3.70 -6.95
CA VAL A 86 1.87 -3.38 -7.07
C VAL A 86 2.06 -2.13 -7.93
N GLY A 87 2.91 -1.21 -7.46
CA GLY A 87 3.21 0.06 -8.14
C GLY A 87 3.47 1.20 -7.15
N GLN A 88 3.30 2.45 -7.59
CA GLN A 88 3.51 3.60 -6.70
C GLN A 88 2.50 3.63 -5.53
N HIS A 89 1.22 3.36 -5.82
CA HIS A 89 0.16 3.25 -4.80
C HIS A 89 0.49 2.25 -3.68
N GLN A 90 1.18 1.15 -4.00
CA GLN A 90 1.66 0.18 -3.01
C GLN A 90 2.62 0.83 -2.01
N MET A 91 3.59 1.59 -2.52
CA MET A 91 4.60 2.26 -1.70
C MET A 91 4.00 3.42 -0.90
N TRP A 92 3.19 4.27 -1.53
CA TRP A 92 2.50 5.35 -0.82
C TRP A 92 1.62 4.81 0.31
N THR A 93 0.88 3.72 0.06
CA THR A 93 0.05 3.08 1.10
C THR A 93 0.91 2.52 2.22
N ALA A 94 2.04 1.87 1.90
CA ALA A 94 2.97 1.38 2.91
C ALA A 94 3.65 2.50 3.73
N GLN A 95 3.84 3.69 3.13
CA GLN A 95 4.43 4.85 3.79
C GLN A 95 3.44 5.58 4.71
N ALA A 96 2.18 5.73 4.29
CA ALA A 96 1.21 6.60 4.99
C ALA A 96 0.12 5.88 5.77
N TYR A 97 -0.27 4.65 5.42
CA TYR A 97 -1.36 3.99 6.14
C TYR A 97 -0.92 3.57 7.56
N PRO A 98 -1.67 3.91 8.61
CA PRO A 98 -1.32 3.59 10.00
C PRO A 98 -1.56 2.11 10.33
N LEU A 99 -0.69 1.24 9.86
CA LEU A 99 -0.76 -0.21 10.09
C LEU A 99 -0.35 -0.55 11.54
N ASN A 100 -1.30 -1.02 12.35
CA ASN A 100 -1.14 -1.18 13.79
C ASN A 100 -1.27 -2.63 14.27
N ARG A 101 -1.55 -3.61 13.38
CA ARG A 101 -1.67 -5.03 13.78
C ARG A 101 -1.07 -6.01 12.76
N PRO A 102 -0.64 -7.21 13.20
CA PRO A 102 -0.20 -8.26 12.28
C PRO A 102 -1.35 -8.73 11.38
N ARG A 103 -1.01 -9.22 10.19
CA ARG A 103 -1.97 -9.70 9.17
C ARG A 103 -3.01 -8.64 8.76
N GLN A 104 -2.71 -7.36 9.00
CA GLN A 104 -3.50 -6.23 8.48
C GLN A 104 -3.11 -5.90 7.04
N TRP A 105 -1.82 -6.03 6.73
CA TRP A 105 -1.23 -5.67 5.46
C TRP A 105 -1.00 -6.89 4.58
N LEU A 106 -1.65 -6.91 3.42
CA LEU A 106 -1.60 -7.99 2.45
C LEU A 106 -1.14 -7.44 1.11
N THR A 107 0.13 -7.63 0.78
CA THR A 107 0.72 -7.12 -0.46
C THR A 107 1.65 -8.15 -1.10
N SER A 108 1.80 -8.09 -2.42
CA SER A 108 2.77 -8.92 -3.14
C SER A 108 4.15 -8.25 -3.12
N GLY A 109 5.01 -8.72 -2.21
CA GLY A 109 6.38 -8.19 -2.04
C GLY A 109 7.39 -8.88 -2.95
N GLY A 110 7.72 -10.15 -2.67
CA GLY A 110 8.86 -10.83 -3.31
C GLY A 110 8.74 -10.99 -4.83
N LEU A 111 7.57 -11.40 -5.34
CA LEU A 111 7.33 -11.54 -6.79
C LEU A 111 6.82 -10.23 -7.42
N GLY A 112 6.16 -9.36 -6.65
CA GLY A 112 5.63 -8.09 -7.16
C GLY A 112 4.54 -8.26 -8.22
N THR A 113 3.55 -9.11 -7.96
CA THR A 113 2.49 -9.44 -8.93
C THR A 113 1.38 -8.39 -8.99
N MET A 114 1.25 -7.68 -10.12
CA MET A 114 0.08 -6.85 -10.43
C MET A 114 -1.18 -7.72 -10.61
N GLY A 115 -2.33 -7.24 -10.13
CA GLY A 115 -3.60 -7.99 -10.10
C GLY A 115 -3.81 -8.79 -8.82
N PHE A 116 -2.87 -8.73 -7.87
CA PHE A 116 -2.97 -9.39 -6.57
C PHE A 116 -4.04 -8.75 -5.66
N GLY A 117 -4.19 -7.43 -5.71
CA GLY A 117 -4.91 -6.66 -4.68
C GLY A 117 -6.37 -7.07 -4.50
N LEU A 118 -7.14 -7.11 -5.59
CA LEU A 118 -8.57 -7.45 -5.57
C LEU A 118 -8.86 -8.91 -5.16
N PRO A 119 -8.25 -9.95 -5.77
CA PRO A 119 -8.48 -11.33 -5.33
C PRO A 119 -7.98 -11.58 -3.91
N ALA A 120 -6.89 -10.93 -3.46
CA ALA A 120 -6.47 -10.98 -2.06
C ALA A 120 -7.51 -10.35 -1.13
N ALA A 121 -8.16 -9.25 -1.56
CA ALA A 121 -9.21 -8.58 -0.79
C ALA A 121 -10.44 -9.47 -0.61
N ILE A 122 -10.84 -10.16 -1.68
CA ILE A 122 -11.93 -11.13 -1.66
C ILE A 122 -11.62 -12.26 -0.67
N GLY A 123 -10.43 -12.84 -0.74
CA GLY A 123 -10.01 -13.88 0.21
C GLY A 123 -9.99 -13.39 1.65
N ALA A 124 -9.50 -12.17 1.88
CA ALA A 124 -9.49 -11.55 3.20
C ALA A 124 -10.91 -11.30 3.75
N ALA A 125 -11.83 -10.82 2.92
CA ALA A 125 -13.22 -10.56 3.29
C ALA A 125 -13.95 -11.87 3.63
N LEU A 126 -13.73 -12.92 2.84
CA LEU A 126 -14.27 -14.26 3.10
C LEU A 126 -13.75 -14.84 4.43
N ALA A 127 -12.48 -14.62 4.75
CA ALA A 127 -11.88 -15.06 6.01
C ALA A 127 -12.31 -14.21 7.23
N ASN A 128 -12.80 -12.99 7.00
CA ASN A 128 -13.12 -12.02 8.06
C ASN A 128 -14.46 -11.28 7.78
N PRO A 129 -15.61 -11.98 7.80
CA PRO A 129 -16.91 -11.46 7.34
C PRO A 129 -17.51 -10.29 8.16
N GLY A 130 -16.80 -9.76 9.17
CA GLY A 130 -17.19 -8.57 9.93
C GLY A 130 -16.25 -7.37 9.73
N ASN A 131 -15.13 -7.54 9.03
CA ASN A 131 -14.11 -6.51 8.87
C ASN A 131 -14.22 -5.89 7.48
N LYS A 132 -14.05 -4.57 7.40
CA LYS A 132 -13.89 -3.89 6.11
C LYS A 132 -12.55 -4.27 5.49
N VAL A 133 -12.56 -4.55 4.19
CA VAL A 133 -11.33 -4.79 3.43
C VAL A 133 -11.13 -3.67 2.43
N LEU A 134 -10.01 -2.96 2.56
CA LEU A 134 -9.64 -1.83 1.72
C LEU A 134 -8.54 -2.30 0.75
N CYS A 135 -8.84 -2.25 -0.54
CA CYS A 135 -7.93 -2.62 -1.62
C CYS A 135 -7.43 -1.35 -2.31
N PHE A 136 -6.25 -0.87 -1.95
CA PHE A 136 -5.61 0.24 -2.67
C PHE A 136 -4.99 -0.29 -3.96
N SER A 137 -5.49 0.16 -5.10
CA SER A 137 -5.08 -0.33 -6.41
C SER A 137 -4.70 0.80 -7.35
N GLY A 138 -3.75 0.51 -8.24
CA GLY A 138 -3.52 1.28 -9.45
C GLY A 138 -4.44 0.84 -10.57
N ASP A 139 -4.64 1.71 -11.55
CA ASP A 139 -5.40 1.48 -12.79
C ASP A 139 -4.88 0.30 -13.61
N GLY A 140 -3.56 0.24 -13.87
CA GLY A 140 -2.96 -0.87 -14.61
C GLY A 140 -3.07 -2.21 -13.90
N SER A 141 -2.91 -2.21 -12.58
CA SER A 141 -2.96 -3.43 -11.77
C SER A 141 -4.38 -3.95 -11.60
N LEU A 142 -5.36 -3.07 -11.36
CA LEU A 142 -6.76 -3.46 -11.23
C LEU A 142 -7.26 -4.17 -12.50
N MET A 143 -6.85 -3.67 -13.67
CA MET A 143 -7.24 -4.23 -14.96
C MET A 143 -6.78 -5.69 -15.18
N MET A 144 -5.74 -6.15 -14.48
CA MET A 144 -5.23 -7.53 -14.62
C MET A 144 -6.23 -8.57 -14.13
N ASN A 145 -7.01 -8.24 -13.10
CA ASN A 145 -7.97 -9.15 -12.46
C ASN A 145 -9.34 -8.48 -12.23
N ILE A 146 -9.71 -7.52 -13.07
CA ILE A 146 -10.94 -6.72 -12.91
C ILE A 146 -12.22 -7.57 -12.95
N GLN A 147 -12.18 -8.75 -13.59
CA GLN A 147 -13.31 -9.69 -13.62
C GLN A 147 -13.73 -10.16 -12.22
N GLU A 148 -12.84 -10.12 -11.22
CA GLU A 148 -13.16 -10.53 -9.86
C GLU A 148 -14.10 -9.56 -9.13
N MET A 149 -14.42 -8.40 -9.73
CA MET A 149 -15.52 -7.57 -9.26
C MET A 149 -16.86 -8.34 -9.26
N ALA A 150 -17.07 -9.26 -10.22
CA ALA A 150 -18.21 -10.19 -10.20
C ALA A 150 -18.20 -11.06 -8.94
N THR A 151 -17.05 -11.66 -8.62
CA THR A 151 -16.88 -12.49 -7.43
C THR A 151 -17.20 -11.70 -6.16
N ALA A 152 -16.73 -10.45 -6.05
CA ALA A 152 -17.03 -9.61 -4.90
C ALA A 152 -18.52 -9.27 -4.78
N SER A 153 -19.20 -8.97 -5.89
CA SER A 153 -20.62 -8.59 -5.90
C SER A 153 -21.57 -9.77 -5.69
N GLU A 154 -21.32 -10.90 -6.34
CA GLU A 154 -22.11 -12.14 -6.17
C GLU A 154 -22.09 -12.63 -4.71
N ASN A 155 -20.97 -12.43 -4.02
CA ASN A 155 -20.80 -12.79 -2.62
C ASN A 155 -21.09 -11.64 -1.63
N GLN A 156 -21.47 -10.45 -2.13
CA GLN A 156 -21.77 -9.26 -1.33
C GLN A 156 -20.67 -8.89 -0.31
N LEU A 157 -19.41 -9.08 -0.68
CA LEU A 157 -18.28 -8.88 0.22
C LEU A 157 -18.04 -7.39 0.49
N ASP A 158 -17.72 -7.02 1.74
CA ASP A 158 -17.45 -5.62 2.13
C ASP A 158 -16.02 -5.19 1.72
N VAL A 159 -15.75 -5.26 0.42
CA VAL A 159 -14.49 -4.87 -0.23
C VAL A 159 -14.62 -3.47 -0.83
N LYS A 160 -13.77 -2.54 -0.40
CA LYS A 160 -13.66 -1.20 -0.96
C LYS A 160 -12.42 -1.14 -1.83
N ILE A 161 -12.58 -0.91 -3.12
CA ILE A 161 -11.48 -0.70 -4.05
C ILE A 161 -11.21 0.80 -4.08
N ILE A 162 -10.04 1.21 -3.59
CA ILE A 162 -9.57 2.60 -3.63
C ILE A 162 -8.63 2.69 -4.82
N LEU A 163 -9.17 3.16 -5.94
CA LEU A 163 -8.47 3.21 -7.21
C LEU A 163 -7.73 4.54 -7.37
N MET A 164 -6.40 4.50 -7.26
CA MET A 164 -5.50 5.60 -7.60
C MET A 164 -5.19 5.55 -9.10
N ASN A 165 -5.95 6.31 -9.87
CA ASN A 165 -5.86 6.30 -11.32
C ASN A 165 -5.02 7.48 -11.82
N ASN A 166 -3.81 7.18 -12.30
CA ASN A 166 -2.92 8.14 -12.95
C ASN A 166 -2.77 7.92 -14.46
N ASP A 167 -3.64 7.11 -15.07
CA ASP A 167 -3.59 6.71 -16.48
C ASP A 167 -2.19 6.21 -16.92
N ALA A 168 -1.44 5.55 -16.02
CA ALA A 168 -0.05 5.17 -16.23
C ALA A 168 0.39 3.94 -15.43
N LEU A 169 1.42 3.25 -15.94
CA LEU A 169 2.21 2.31 -15.14
C LEU A 169 3.20 3.09 -14.26
N GLY A 170 2.69 3.77 -13.24
CA GLY A 170 3.41 4.82 -12.51
C GLY A 170 4.82 4.48 -12.03
N LEU A 171 5.07 3.25 -11.55
CA LEU A 171 6.42 2.87 -11.09
C LEU A 171 7.40 2.69 -12.26
N VAL A 172 6.93 2.15 -13.40
CA VAL A 172 7.70 2.07 -14.64
C VAL A 172 7.94 3.47 -15.20
N HIS A 173 6.91 4.32 -15.18
CA HIS A 173 6.99 5.72 -15.58
C HIS A 173 8.08 6.47 -14.79
N GLN A 174 8.07 6.36 -13.45
CA GLN A 174 9.09 6.93 -12.57
C GLN A 174 10.49 6.43 -12.92
N GLN A 175 10.70 5.10 -13.02
CA GLN A 175 12.02 4.55 -13.35
C GLN A 175 12.53 5.04 -14.72
N GLN A 176 11.66 5.05 -15.73
CA GLN A 176 11.99 5.54 -17.06
C GLN A 176 12.35 7.03 -17.04
N SER A 177 11.56 7.87 -16.35
CA SER A 177 11.83 9.31 -16.24
C SER A 177 13.15 9.64 -15.54
N LEU A 178 13.55 8.84 -14.56
CA LEU A 178 14.75 9.11 -13.74
C LEU A 178 16.03 8.57 -14.37
N PHE A 179 15.97 7.39 -15.01
CA PHE A 179 17.19 6.65 -15.36
C PHE A 179 17.37 6.40 -16.87
N TYR A 180 16.35 6.63 -17.71
CA TYR A 180 16.40 6.28 -19.12
C TYR A 180 16.35 7.52 -20.02
N LYS A 181 17.36 7.66 -20.90
CA LYS A 181 17.50 8.81 -21.81
C LYS A 181 16.36 8.99 -22.80
N GLN A 182 15.69 7.90 -23.19
CA GLN A 182 14.54 7.93 -24.10
C GLN A 182 13.27 8.46 -23.42
N GLY A 183 13.29 8.58 -22.08
CA GLY A 183 12.13 8.95 -21.29
C GLY A 183 11.08 7.85 -21.22
N VAL A 184 9.84 8.26 -21.01
CA VAL A 184 8.68 7.40 -20.79
C VAL A 184 8.26 6.70 -22.09
N PHE A 185 8.13 5.39 -22.05
CA PHE A 185 7.74 4.57 -23.20
C PHE A 185 6.87 3.38 -22.77
N ALA A 186 5.70 3.23 -23.43
CA ALA A 186 4.72 2.16 -23.19
C ALA A 186 4.26 2.05 -21.72
N ALA A 187 4.25 3.17 -20.99
CA ALA A 187 3.88 3.25 -19.58
C ALA A 187 2.75 4.26 -19.32
N THR A 188 2.07 4.73 -20.36
CA THR A 188 0.93 5.65 -20.29
C THR A 188 -0.22 5.14 -21.14
N TYR A 189 -1.45 5.46 -20.74
CA TYR A 189 -2.66 5.08 -21.48
C TYR A 189 -3.19 6.27 -22.30
N PRO A 190 -3.51 6.08 -23.59
CA PRO A 190 -3.97 7.15 -24.46
C PRO A 190 -5.47 7.47 -24.32
N GLY A 191 -6.24 6.68 -23.56
CA GLY A 191 -7.70 6.77 -23.51
C GLY A 191 -8.26 6.82 -22.09
N SER A 192 -9.37 7.51 -21.91
CA SER A 192 -10.08 7.60 -20.64
C SER A 192 -11.01 6.40 -20.42
N ILE A 193 -10.50 5.38 -19.73
CA ILE A 193 -11.34 4.26 -19.27
C ILE A 193 -12.24 4.74 -18.12
N ASN A 194 -13.54 4.49 -18.25
CA ASN A 194 -14.50 4.82 -17.20
C ASN A 194 -14.66 3.65 -16.23
N PHE A 195 -13.85 3.65 -15.17
CA PHE A 195 -13.88 2.62 -14.14
C PHE A 195 -15.20 2.59 -13.36
N MET A 196 -15.90 3.72 -13.23
CA MET A 196 -17.21 3.78 -12.57
C MET A 196 -18.25 3.00 -13.38
N GLN A 197 -18.28 3.17 -14.71
CA GLN A 197 -19.18 2.38 -15.57
C GLN A 197 -18.86 0.88 -15.53
N ILE A 198 -17.57 0.52 -15.49
CA ILE A 198 -17.16 -0.88 -15.38
C ILE A 198 -17.61 -1.48 -14.06
N ALA A 199 -17.31 -0.82 -12.93
CA ALA A 199 -17.68 -1.29 -11.60
C ALA A 199 -19.21 -1.39 -11.42
N ALA A 200 -19.95 -0.39 -11.90
CA ALA A 200 -21.42 -0.43 -11.91
C ALA A 200 -21.95 -1.60 -12.76
N GLY A 201 -21.29 -1.94 -13.87
CA GLY A 201 -21.61 -3.12 -14.70
C GLY A 201 -21.45 -4.45 -13.96
N PHE A 202 -20.56 -4.53 -12.98
CA PHE A 202 -20.41 -5.68 -12.08
C PHE A 202 -21.32 -5.62 -10.84
N GLY A 203 -22.06 -4.52 -10.65
CA GLY A 203 -22.97 -4.32 -9.52
C GLY A 203 -22.32 -3.73 -8.27
N LEU A 204 -21.17 -3.08 -8.38
CA LEU A 204 -20.54 -2.36 -7.27
C LEU A 204 -21.13 -0.96 -7.13
N ASP A 205 -21.21 -0.46 -5.90
CA ASP A 205 -21.37 0.97 -5.66
C ASP A 205 -20.15 1.73 -6.18
N THR A 206 -20.34 2.94 -6.69
CA THR A 206 -19.24 3.75 -7.24
C THR A 206 -19.24 5.17 -6.71
N CYS A 207 -18.06 5.73 -6.46
CA CYS A 207 -17.85 7.15 -6.16
C CYS A 207 -16.69 7.68 -7.01
N ASP A 208 -16.92 8.77 -7.72
CA ASP A 208 -15.87 9.55 -8.40
C ASP A 208 -15.54 10.75 -7.51
N LEU A 209 -14.48 10.59 -6.71
CA LEU A 209 -14.17 11.52 -5.64
C LEU A 209 -13.81 12.92 -6.16
N ASN A 210 -13.30 13.01 -7.39
CA ASN A 210 -12.94 14.27 -8.03
C ASN A 210 -14.16 15.15 -8.35
N ASN A 211 -15.35 14.54 -8.47
CA ASN A 211 -16.59 15.22 -8.81
C ASN A 211 -17.50 15.47 -7.59
N GLU A 212 -17.07 15.11 -6.39
CA GLU A 212 -17.81 15.32 -5.16
C GLU A 212 -17.57 16.74 -4.61
N ALA A 213 -18.65 17.39 -4.15
CA ALA A 213 -18.55 18.71 -3.52
C ALA A 213 -17.83 18.65 -2.16
N ASP A 214 -17.98 17.53 -1.44
CA ASP A 214 -17.26 17.23 -0.20
C ASP A 214 -16.65 15.82 -0.31
N PRO A 215 -15.41 15.71 -0.82
CA PRO A 215 -14.70 14.45 -0.95
C PRO A 215 -14.62 13.65 0.35
N GLN A 216 -14.40 14.31 1.49
CA GLN A 216 -14.24 13.61 2.76
C GLN A 216 -15.57 12.97 3.20
N ALA A 217 -16.67 13.71 3.08
CA ALA A 217 -18.00 13.18 3.41
C ALA A 217 -18.42 12.05 2.46
N ALA A 218 -18.14 12.18 1.16
CA ALA A 218 -18.45 11.16 0.17
C ALA A 218 -17.68 9.85 0.44
N LEU A 219 -16.38 9.97 0.74
CA LEU A 219 -15.52 8.84 1.10
C LEU A 219 -16.04 8.10 2.35
N GLN A 220 -16.39 8.85 3.40
CA GLN A 220 -16.95 8.28 4.62
C GLN A 220 -18.29 7.58 4.36
N ALA A 221 -19.15 8.17 3.51
CA ALA A 221 -20.45 7.62 3.18
C ALA A 221 -20.32 6.28 2.43
N ILE A 222 -19.48 6.20 1.39
CA ILE A 222 -19.34 4.99 0.59
C ILE A 222 -18.58 3.87 1.32
N ILE A 223 -17.58 4.19 2.15
CA ILE A 223 -16.88 3.19 2.98
C ILE A 223 -17.83 2.58 4.03
N ARG A 224 -18.75 3.37 4.58
CA ARG A 224 -19.74 2.90 5.56
C ARG A 224 -20.82 1.99 4.96
N ARG A 225 -21.19 2.19 3.70
CA ARG A 225 -22.18 1.33 3.02
C ARG A 225 -21.70 -0.12 3.02
N PRO A 226 -22.59 -1.10 3.26
CA PRO A 226 -22.25 -2.51 3.14
C PRO A 226 -22.04 -2.91 1.67
N GLY A 227 -21.35 -4.03 1.45
CA GLY A 227 -21.13 -4.59 0.11
C GLY A 227 -19.98 -3.93 -0.66
N PRO A 228 -19.68 -4.40 -1.87
CA PRO A 228 -18.47 -3.97 -2.55
C PRO A 228 -18.65 -2.61 -3.25
N ALA A 229 -17.59 -1.82 -3.24
CA ALA A 229 -17.61 -0.48 -3.84
C ALA A 229 -16.28 -0.14 -4.51
N LEU A 230 -16.32 0.68 -5.56
CA LEU A 230 -15.16 1.29 -6.20
C LEU A 230 -15.18 2.81 -5.95
N ILE A 231 -14.12 3.31 -5.31
CA ILE A 231 -13.83 4.72 -5.14
C ILE A 231 -12.72 5.08 -6.12
N HIS A 232 -13.04 5.91 -7.10
CA HIS A 232 -12.12 6.37 -8.12
C HIS A 232 -11.56 7.75 -7.75
N VAL A 233 -10.23 7.89 -7.85
CA VAL A 233 -9.52 9.14 -7.65
C VAL A 233 -8.47 9.31 -8.73
N ARG A 234 -8.45 10.47 -9.39
CA ARG A 234 -7.37 10.87 -10.31
C ARG A 234 -6.14 11.30 -9.52
N ILE A 235 -5.00 10.71 -9.83
CA ILE A 235 -3.69 11.07 -9.30
C ILE A 235 -2.81 11.56 -10.46
N ASP A 236 -1.97 12.56 -10.24
CA ASP A 236 -1.04 13.04 -11.26
C ASP A 236 0.02 11.96 -11.56
N ALA A 237 0.21 11.63 -12.84
CA ALA A 237 1.20 10.67 -13.32
C ALA A 237 2.64 11.14 -13.07
N GLU A 238 2.83 12.46 -12.87
CA GLU A 238 4.13 13.02 -12.55
C GLU A 238 4.50 12.92 -11.06
N GLU A 239 3.60 12.42 -10.21
CA GLU A 239 3.96 12.09 -8.83
C GLU A 239 5.01 10.96 -8.79
N LYS A 240 5.85 11.02 -7.76
CA LYS A 240 6.94 10.07 -7.54
C LYS A 240 6.85 9.49 -6.13
N VAL A 241 7.39 8.29 -5.97
CA VAL A 241 7.59 7.67 -4.65
C VAL A 241 8.98 8.06 -4.18
N TYR A 242 9.04 8.80 -3.08
CA TYR A 242 10.27 9.19 -2.40
C TYR A 242 10.18 8.94 -0.89
N PRO A 243 11.33 8.81 -0.19
CA PRO A 243 12.68 8.73 -0.76
C PRO A 243 12.88 7.43 -1.56
N MET A 244 13.77 7.46 -2.56
CA MET A 244 14.10 6.29 -3.38
C MET A 244 15.59 6.00 -3.33
N VAL A 245 15.97 4.74 -3.18
CA VAL A 245 17.37 4.30 -3.34
C VAL A 245 17.53 3.72 -4.75
N PRO A 246 18.40 4.28 -5.60
CA PRO A 246 18.64 3.73 -6.94
C PRO A 246 19.12 2.27 -6.88
N PRO A 247 18.77 1.44 -7.88
CA PRO A 247 19.20 0.05 -7.90
C PRO A 247 20.73 -0.11 -7.81
N GLY A 248 21.19 -0.87 -6.82
CA GLY A 248 22.62 -1.13 -6.59
C GLY A 248 23.34 -0.09 -5.71
N ALA A 249 22.68 1.00 -5.32
CA ALA A 249 23.21 1.99 -4.39
C ALA A 249 23.10 1.53 -2.93
N ALA A 250 23.83 2.21 -2.04
CA ALA A 250 23.64 2.03 -0.60
C ALA A 250 22.34 2.72 -0.14
N ASN A 251 21.69 2.22 0.92
CA ASN A 251 20.47 2.85 1.44
C ASN A 251 20.68 4.27 1.97
N THR A 252 21.93 4.69 2.19
CA THR A 252 22.30 6.06 2.56
C THR A 252 22.32 7.01 1.35
N GLU A 253 22.21 6.50 0.13
CA GLU A 253 22.26 7.25 -1.13
C GLU A 253 20.84 7.35 -1.72
N MET A 254 20.01 8.15 -1.06
CA MET A 254 18.61 8.37 -1.46
C MET A 254 18.47 9.53 -2.44
N VAL A 255 17.43 9.48 -3.27
CA VAL A 255 16.98 10.59 -4.13
C VAL A 255 15.58 11.05 -3.73
N GLY A 256 15.29 12.33 -3.96
CA GLY A 256 13.98 12.95 -3.74
C GLY A 256 13.75 13.45 -2.31
N GLU A 257 14.70 14.23 -1.79
CA GLU A 257 14.49 15.11 -0.63
C GLU A 257 13.62 16.33 -0.99
#